data_AF-A0A433B9L6-F1
#
_entry.id   AF-A0A433B9L6-F1
#
_cell.length_a   1.000
_cell.length_b   1.000
_cell.length_c   1.000
_cell.angle_alpha   90.00
_cell.angle_beta   90.00
_cell.angle_gamma   90.00
#
_symmetry.space_group_name_H-M   'P 1'
#
loop_
_entity.id
_entity.type
_entity.pdbx_description
1 polymer ?
#
loop_
_entity_poly.entity_id
_entity_poly.type
_entity_poly.pdbx_seq_one_letter_code
_entity_poly.pdbx_strand_id
1 'polypeptide(L)'
;MELILNYNDYSTPSSHNLHTLACVAFTSHPMKSIPATLLVMIFLASTAIILLATTSAVSDPHQNPIRLKQPVPVGLFVMSKCPDTVFCEHVFQAVLCNVSVPTTLDVNYLGEVDPAEKPFGALCKHGPLECLGNAQELCFRSVYPDVRDWFSFVSCLNRKFWQIGEDGYAEECGEYCGNMQPEARISDVKKTGKDYEPISDCIASGEGGELLRASIRKTESWGVNKSCTMFINNKLRCIHDGEWKDCDGGHKVDDFVRDIEEAY
;
A
#
# COMPACT_ATOMS: atom_id res chain seq x y z
N MET A 1 25.36 -38.78 -36.12
CA MET A 1 24.77 -37.71 -36.96
C MET A 1 24.66 -36.50 -36.06
N GLU A 2 25.75 -35.73 -36.03
CA GLU A 2 25.91 -34.48 -35.27
C GLU A 2 25.14 -33.34 -35.94
N LEU A 3 24.55 -32.46 -35.15
CA LEU A 3 24.16 -31.08 -35.48
C LEU A 3 24.18 -30.31 -34.15
N ILE A 4 25.33 -29.82 -33.68
CA ILE A 4 25.95 -28.51 -33.97
C ILE A 4 24.98 -27.34 -33.73
N LEU A 5 25.20 -26.68 -32.60
CA LEU A 5 24.78 -25.33 -32.24
C LEU A 5 25.34 -24.32 -33.26
N ASN A 6 24.56 -23.30 -33.64
CA ASN A 6 25.17 -22.03 -33.98
C ASN A 6 24.29 -20.82 -33.67
N TYR A 7 25.00 -19.83 -33.15
CA TYR A 7 24.62 -18.54 -32.60
C TYR A 7 25.06 -17.44 -33.62
N ASN A 8 24.59 -16.20 -33.43
CA ASN A 8 24.75 -14.98 -34.27
C ASN A 8 23.57 -14.75 -35.24
N ASP A 9 23.04 -13.53 -35.42
CA ASP A 9 23.76 -12.26 -35.52
C ASP A 9 22.96 -11.04 -35.00
N TYR A 10 23.73 -10.11 -34.41
CA TYR A 10 23.36 -8.74 -34.07
C TYR A 10 23.30 -7.88 -35.34
N SER A 11 22.26 -7.04 -35.47
CA SER A 11 22.21 -5.98 -36.50
C SER A 11 22.22 -4.60 -35.84
N THR A 12 23.29 -3.84 -36.07
CA THR A 12 23.39 -2.39 -35.81
C THR A 12 23.03 -1.62 -37.08
N PRO A 13 22.53 -0.38 -36.94
CA PRO A 13 22.79 0.62 -37.97
C PRO A 13 23.38 1.93 -37.41
N SER A 14 24.50 2.27 -38.04
CA SER A 14 24.93 3.57 -38.55
C SER A 14 24.98 4.82 -37.66
N SER A 15 26.23 5.26 -37.50
CA SER A 15 26.74 6.61 -37.30
C SER A 15 26.11 7.70 -38.17
N HIS A 16 25.96 8.90 -37.61
CA HIS A 16 26.63 10.15 -38.01
C HIS A 16 25.86 11.36 -37.44
N ASN A 17 26.53 12.17 -36.60
CA ASN A 17 26.56 13.63 -36.73
C ASN A 17 27.53 14.23 -35.70
N LEU A 18 28.71 14.60 -36.21
CA LEU A 18 29.67 15.48 -35.54
C LEU A 18 29.06 16.89 -35.46
N HIS A 19 28.93 17.44 -34.26
CA HIS A 19 28.93 18.89 -34.07
C HIS A 19 30.17 19.26 -33.25
N THR A 20 31.16 19.77 -33.97
CA THR A 20 32.38 20.40 -33.48
C THR A 20 32.01 21.67 -32.71
N LEU A 21 32.14 21.70 -31.39
CA LEU A 21 32.13 22.95 -30.63
C LEU A 21 33.48 23.65 -30.83
N ALA A 22 33.42 24.86 -31.37
CA ALA A 22 34.55 25.77 -31.49
C ALA A 22 35.00 26.26 -30.11
N CYS A 23 36.28 26.07 -29.78
CA CYS A 23 36.93 26.76 -28.67
C CYS A 23 37.05 28.25 -29.00
N VAL A 24 36.25 29.10 -28.35
CA VAL A 24 36.44 30.55 -28.38
C VAL A 24 37.48 30.91 -27.33
N ALA A 25 38.64 31.39 -27.78
CA ALA A 25 39.69 31.92 -26.92
C ALA A 25 39.20 33.22 -26.25
N PHE A 26 39.02 33.20 -24.93
CA PHE A 26 38.74 34.39 -24.15
C PHE A 26 40.05 35.16 -23.88
N THR A 27 40.13 36.38 -24.42
CA THR A 27 41.17 37.35 -24.05
C THR A 27 40.80 38.00 -22.72
N SER A 28 41.57 37.72 -21.67
CA SER A 28 41.42 38.35 -20.37
C SER A 28 41.77 39.84 -20.46
N HIS A 29 40.77 40.71 -20.37
CA HIS A 29 40.97 42.14 -20.13
C HIS A 29 41.07 42.39 -18.62
N PRO A 30 41.95 43.28 -18.16
CA PRO A 30 42.08 43.58 -16.73
C PRO A 30 40.83 44.30 -16.22
N MET A 31 40.13 43.67 -15.27
CA MET A 31 39.02 44.28 -14.53
C MET A 31 39.53 45.47 -13.73
N LYS A 32 39.06 46.67 -14.07
CA LYS A 32 39.22 47.85 -13.21
C LYS A 32 38.32 47.67 -11.98
N SER A 33 38.91 47.77 -10.80
CA SER A 33 38.23 47.69 -9.51
C SER A 33 37.12 48.74 -9.41
N ILE A 34 35.88 48.30 -9.29
CA ILE A 34 34.75 49.18 -8.96
C ILE A 34 34.90 49.56 -7.48
N PRO A 35 34.87 50.86 -7.13
CA PRO A 35 34.98 51.28 -5.73
C PRO A 35 33.81 50.73 -4.91
N ALA A 36 34.11 50.18 -3.73
CA ALA A 36 33.16 49.49 -2.86
C ALA A 36 31.91 50.33 -2.51
N THR A 37 32.00 51.65 -2.58
CA THR A 37 30.90 52.58 -2.34
C THR A 37 29.79 52.50 -3.40
N LEU A 38 30.09 52.13 -4.65
CA LEU A 38 29.08 51.99 -5.70
C LEU A 38 28.27 50.69 -5.57
N LEU A 39 28.88 49.63 -5.04
CA LEU A 39 28.22 48.35 -4.76
C LEU A 39 27.21 48.46 -3.61
N VAL A 40 27.52 49.23 -2.57
CA VAL A 40 26.62 49.41 -1.40
C VAL A 40 25.34 50.17 -1.79
N MET A 41 25.42 51.16 -2.68
CA MET A 41 24.26 51.94 -3.11
C MET A 41 23.28 51.13 -3.98
N ILE A 42 23.79 50.19 -4.80
CA ILE A 42 22.95 49.29 -5.61
C ILE A 42 22.21 48.28 -4.73
N PHE A 43 22.87 47.75 -3.69
CA PHE A 43 22.22 46.83 -2.74
C PHE A 43 21.09 47.51 -1.95
N LEU A 44 21.27 48.75 -1.48
CA LEU A 44 20.25 49.47 -0.70
C LEU A 44 19.02 49.86 -1.53
N ALA A 45 19.19 50.21 -2.81
CA ALA A 45 18.07 50.49 -3.72
C ALA A 45 17.25 49.22 -4.05
N SER A 46 17.91 48.06 -4.13
CA SER A 46 17.28 46.76 -4.41
C SER A 46 16.41 46.27 -3.25
N THR A 47 16.86 46.48 -2.01
CA THR A 47 16.10 46.08 -0.82
C THR A 47 14.84 46.93 -0.60
N ALA A 48 14.84 48.20 -1.02
CA ALA A 48 13.68 49.08 -0.88
C ALA A 48 12.52 48.68 -1.83
N ILE A 49 12.82 48.20 -3.04
CA ILE A 49 11.79 47.77 -4.01
C ILE A 49 11.15 46.44 -3.60
N ILE A 50 11.93 45.52 -3.00
CA ILE A 50 11.41 44.23 -2.51
C ILE A 50 10.49 44.43 -1.29
N LEU A 51 10.76 45.43 -0.43
CA LEU A 51 9.92 45.68 0.75
C LEU A 51 8.55 46.31 0.43
N LEU A 52 8.40 46.95 -0.74
CA LEU A 52 7.12 47.51 -1.20
C LEU A 52 6.24 46.48 -1.94
N ALA A 53 6.81 45.39 -2.45
CA ALA A 53 6.07 44.38 -3.22
C ALA A 53 5.42 43.28 -2.36
N THR A 54 5.70 43.20 -1.05
CA THR A 54 5.21 42.10 -0.19
C THR A 54 3.93 42.40 0.59
N THR A 55 3.23 43.52 0.34
CA THR A 55 2.02 43.88 1.12
C THR A 55 0.69 43.79 0.39
N SER A 56 0.66 43.24 -0.83
CA SER A 56 -0.59 43.08 -1.59
C SER A 56 -0.83 41.65 -2.07
N ALA A 57 -0.67 40.66 -1.19
CA ALA A 57 -1.45 39.43 -1.31
C ALA A 57 -2.78 39.67 -0.60
N VAL A 58 -3.75 40.24 -1.32
CA VAL A 58 -5.14 40.30 -0.86
C VAL A 58 -5.63 38.86 -0.76
N SER A 59 -5.67 38.33 0.45
CA SER A 59 -6.38 37.10 0.78
C SER A 59 -7.87 37.35 0.57
N ASP A 60 -8.44 36.76 -0.47
CA ASP A 60 -9.88 36.76 -0.74
C ASP A 60 -10.61 36.06 0.42
N PRO A 61 -11.46 36.76 1.20
CA PRO A 61 -12.18 36.17 2.33
C PRO A 61 -13.27 35.16 1.91
N HIS A 62 -13.51 34.96 0.61
CA HIS A 62 -14.57 34.07 0.11
C HIS A 62 -14.13 32.68 -0.35
N GLN A 63 -12.84 32.33 -0.30
CA GLN A 63 -12.44 30.93 -0.50
C GLN A 63 -12.64 30.14 0.79
N ASN A 64 -13.86 29.64 0.99
CA ASN A 64 -14.08 28.50 1.86
C ASN A 64 -13.18 27.37 1.35
N PRO A 65 -12.19 26.88 2.14
CA PRO A 65 -11.38 25.76 1.69
C PRO A 65 -12.34 24.61 1.38
N ILE A 66 -12.28 24.09 0.15
CA ILE A 66 -13.03 22.89 -0.22
C ILE A 66 -12.56 21.81 0.75
N ARG A 67 -13.37 21.52 1.77
CA ARG A 67 -13.11 20.43 2.71
C ARG A 67 -13.36 19.15 1.94
N LEU A 68 -12.33 18.63 1.30
CA LEU A 68 -12.36 17.32 0.67
C LEU A 68 -12.80 16.31 1.73
N LYS A 69 -13.98 15.71 1.53
CA LYS A 69 -14.45 14.61 2.36
C LYS A 69 -13.39 13.51 2.32
N GLN A 70 -13.02 13.03 3.50
CA GLN A 70 -12.03 11.98 3.63
C GLN A 70 -12.67 10.63 3.27
N PRO A 71 -11.91 9.69 2.70
CA PRO A 71 -12.39 8.32 2.51
C PRO A 71 -12.87 7.70 3.83
N VAL A 72 -13.93 6.89 3.77
CA VAL A 72 -14.43 6.18 4.95
C VAL A 72 -13.48 5.04 5.30
N PRO A 73 -12.93 4.98 6.52
CA PRO A 73 -12.02 3.91 6.90
C PRO A 73 -12.79 2.64 7.29
N VAL A 74 -12.36 1.52 6.71
CA VAL A 74 -12.78 0.16 7.05
C VAL A 74 -11.58 -0.58 7.64
N GLY A 75 -11.76 -1.09 8.86
CA GLY A 75 -10.77 -1.92 9.55
C GLY A 75 -11.27 -3.34 9.70
N LEU A 76 -10.48 -4.32 9.25
CA LEU A 76 -10.69 -5.73 9.52
C LEU A 76 -9.61 -6.20 10.50
N PHE A 77 -9.99 -6.88 11.56
CA PHE A 77 -9.08 -7.42 12.56
C PHE A 77 -9.23 -8.94 12.59
N VAL A 78 -8.19 -9.64 12.16
CA VAL A 78 -8.27 -11.05 11.73
C VAL A 78 -7.07 -11.88 12.19
N MET A 79 -7.18 -13.18 11.97
CA MET A 79 -6.09 -14.15 11.97
C MET A 79 -6.18 -14.88 10.62
N SER A 80 -5.12 -14.87 9.80
CA SER A 80 -5.20 -15.39 8.42
C SER A 80 -5.67 -16.86 8.35
N LYS A 81 -5.28 -17.69 9.33
CA LYS A 81 -5.67 -19.11 9.41
C LYS A 81 -6.96 -19.39 10.19
N CYS A 82 -7.66 -18.36 10.67
CA CYS A 82 -8.93 -18.55 11.37
C CYS A 82 -10.07 -18.79 10.37
N PRO A 83 -10.88 -19.84 10.55
CA PRO A 83 -12.00 -20.11 9.63
C PRO A 83 -13.03 -18.97 9.59
N ASP A 84 -13.22 -18.22 10.69
CA ASP A 84 -14.14 -17.06 10.71
C ASP A 84 -13.67 -15.92 9.80
N THR A 85 -12.35 -15.71 9.68
CA THR A 85 -11.75 -14.65 8.84
C THR A 85 -12.21 -14.74 7.39
N VAL A 86 -12.28 -15.97 6.86
CA VAL A 86 -12.72 -16.23 5.47
C VAL A 86 -14.09 -15.62 5.20
N PHE A 87 -14.99 -15.59 6.19
CA PHE A 87 -16.33 -15.04 6.03
C PHE A 87 -16.35 -13.52 5.90
N CYS A 88 -15.76 -12.76 6.84
CA CYS A 88 -15.76 -11.30 6.72
C CYS A 88 -14.92 -10.81 5.56
N GLU A 89 -13.78 -11.42 5.25
CA GLU A 89 -12.97 -10.98 4.12
C GLU A 89 -13.69 -11.24 2.79
N HIS A 90 -14.38 -12.37 2.65
CA HIS A 90 -15.23 -12.63 1.50
C HIS A 90 -16.39 -11.62 1.37
N VAL A 91 -17.07 -11.32 2.48
CA VAL A 91 -18.12 -10.29 2.50
C VAL A 91 -17.55 -8.93 2.10
N PHE A 92 -16.41 -8.53 2.67
CA PHE A 92 -15.81 -7.23 2.39
C PHE A 92 -15.24 -7.10 0.98
N GLN A 93 -14.84 -8.21 0.34
CA GLN A 93 -14.53 -8.23 -1.08
C GLN A 93 -15.74 -7.77 -1.91
N ALA A 94 -16.93 -8.31 -1.62
CA ALA A 94 -18.15 -7.89 -2.29
C ALA A 94 -18.58 -6.46 -1.91
N VAL A 95 -18.39 -6.03 -0.65
CA VAL A 95 -18.66 -4.65 -0.22
C VAL A 95 -17.81 -3.66 -1.01
N LEU A 96 -16.50 -3.90 -1.10
CA LEU A 96 -15.58 -3.02 -1.84
C LEU A 96 -15.87 -2.93 -3.34
N CYS A 97 -16.54 -3.93 -3.92
CA CYS A 97 -17.00 -3.88 -5.30
C CYS A 97 -18.31 -3.07 -5.48
N ASN A 98 -19.08 -2.84 -4.41
CA ASN A 98 -20.41 -2.22 -4.48
C ASN A 98 -20.48 -0.81 -3.86
N VAL A 99 -19.52 -0.43 -3.00
CA VAL A 99 -19.46 0.93 -2.44
C VAL A 99 -19.19 1.97 -3.53
N SER A 100 -19.97 3.05 -3.55
CA SER A 100 -19.84 4.14 -4.53
C SER A 100 -19.00 5.32 -4.03
N VAL A 101 -18.60 5.32 -2.75
CA VAL A 101 -17.86 6.39 -2.08
C VAL A 101 -16.39 6.02 -1.84
N PRO A 102 -15.46 7.00 -1.78
CA PRO A 102 -14.08 6.75 -1.42
C PRO A 102 -13.97 6.02 -0.07
N THR A 103 -13.29 4.87 -0.07
CA THR A 103 -13.15 3.97 1.09
C THR A 103 -11.70 3.51 1.21
N THR A 104 -11.17 3.42 2.43
CA THR A 104 -9.87 2.78 2.70
C THR A 104 -10.09 1.45 3.42
N LEU A 105 -9.36 0.41 3.01
CA LEU A 105 -9.33 -0.88 3.70
C LEU A 105 -8.02 -1.05 4.45
N ASP A 106 -8.11 -1.58 5.67
CA ASP A 106 -6.99 -1.89 6.52
C ASP A 106 -7.20 -3.22 7.26
N VAL A 107 -6.49 -4.26 6.83
CA VAL A 107 -6.47 -5.57 7.50
C VAL A 107 -5.34 -5.59 8.54
N ASN A 108 -5.68 -5.95 9.77
CA ASN A 108 -4.79 -5.99 10.93
C ASN A 108 -4.89 -7.35 11.61
N TYR A 109 -3.79 -7.83 12.21
CA TYR A 109 -3.68 -9.21 12.68
C TYR A 109 -3.68 -9.29 14.20
N LEU A 110 -4.37 -10.30 14.73
CA LEU A 110 -4.29 -10.69 16.14
C LEU A 110 -3.05 -11.56 16.36
N GLY A 111 -2.51 -11.51 17.57
CA GLY A 111 -1.37 -12.30 18.01
C GLY A 111 -0.84 -11.77 19.34
N GLU A 112 0.31 -12.24 19.75
CA GLU A 112 1.06 -11.72 20.89
C GLU A 112 2.48 -11.40 20.44
N VAL A 113 3.02 -10.25 20.84
CA VAL A 113 4.41 -9.90 20.53
C VAL A 113 5.34 -10.57 21.53
N ASP A 114 6.20 -11.47 21.04
CA ASP A 114 7.25 -12.11 21.82
C ASP A 114 8.59 -12.10 21.06
N PRO A 115 9.57 -11.25 21.43
CA PRO A 115 10.87 -11.18 20.77
C PRO A 115 11.69 -12.48 20.75
N ALA A 116 11.40 -13.41 21.67
CA ALA A 116 12.05 -14.72 21.74
C ALA A 116 11.57 -15.64 20.62
N GLU A 117 10.35 -15.45 20.12
CA GLU A 117 9.78 -16.25 19.04
C GLU A 117 10.41 -15.87 17.70
N LYS A 118 11.00 -16.86 17.02
CA LYS A 118 11.67 -16.67 15.74
C LYS A 118 10.86 -17.29 14.61
N PRO A 119 10.90 -16.71 13.39
CA PRO A 119 11.65 -15.51 13.02
C PRO A 119 10.89 -14.19 13.28
N PHE A 120 9.59 -14.24 13.56
CA PHE A 120 8.73 -13.06 13.48
C PHE A 120 8.63 -12.23 14.76
N GLY A 121 9.14 -12.70 15.90
CA GLY A 121 8.98 -12.02 17.18
C GLY A 121 7.52 -11.96 17.63
N ALA A 122 6.72 -12.98 17.29
CA ALA A 122 5.29 -13.02 17.55
C ALA A 122 4.77 -14.46 17.68
N LEU A 123 3.73 -14.63 18.51
CA LEU A 123 2.91 -15.83 18.63
C LEU A 123 1.56 -15.61 17.95
N CYS A 124 1.15 -16.59 17.15
CA CYS A 124 -0.13 -16.61 16.47
C CYS A 124 -0.95 -17.83 16.91
N LYS A 125 -2.28 -17.70 16.97
CA LYS A 125 -3.15 -18.69 17.61
C LYS A 125 -3.10 -20.06 16.92
N HIS A 126 -3.01 -20.09 15.60
CA HIS A 126 -2.95 -21.30 14.78
C HIS A 126 -1.51 -21.68 14.41
N GLY A 127 -0.53 -21.20 15.19
CA GLY A 127 0.87 -21.61 15.10
C GLY A 127 1.72 -20.81 14.11
N PRO A 128 2.97 -21.24 13.88
CA PRO A 128 3.97 -20.45 13.15
C PRO A 128 3.59 -20.14 11.69
N LEU A 129 2.86 -21.04 11.02
CA LEU A 129 2.41 -20.80 9.65
C LEU A 129 1.37 -19.70 9.56
N GLU A 130 0.57 -19.45 10.62
CA GLU A 130 -0.30 -18.27 10.65
C GLU A 130 0.54 -16.99 10.72
N CYS A 131 1.59 -16.96 11.55
CA CYS A 131 2.47 -15.80 11.62
C CYS A 131 3.17 -15.52 10.28
N LEU A 132 3.65 -16.57 9.60
CA LEU A 132 4.22 -16.43 8.26
C LEU A 132 3.17 -15.93 7.26
N GLY A 133 1.95 -16.48 7.27
CA GLY A 133 0.85 -16.01 6.42
C GLY A 133 0.47 -14.56 6.66
N ASN A 134 0.31 -14.15 7.92
CA ASN A 134 0.05 -12.75 8.29
C ASN A 134 1.18 -11.84 7.79
N ALA A 135 2.44 -12.27 7.91
CA ALA A 135 3.58 -11.51 7.41
C ALA A 135 3.61 -11.45 5.88
N GLN A 136 3.27 -12.53 5.17
CA GLN A 136 3.18 -12.56 3.70
C GLN A 136 2.11 -11.57 3.21
N GLU A 137 0.92 -11.56 3.82
CA GLU A 137 -0.16 -10.62 3.49
C GLU A 137 0.24 -9.16 3.74
N LEU A 138 0.92 -8.88 4.87
CA LEU A 138 1.43 -7.54 5.19
C LEU A 138 2.55 -7.09 4.23
N CYS A 139 3.50 -7.97 3.91
CA CYS A 139 4.55 -7.72 2.92
C CYS A 139 3.95 -7.44 1.55
N PHE A 140 2.97 -8.24 1.11
CA PHE A 140 2.30 -8.05 -0.16
C PHE A 140 1.64 -6.67 -0.23
N ARG A 141 0.94 -6.25 0.83
CA ARG A 141 0.36 -4.91 0.94
C ARG A 141 1.41 -3.79 0.95
N SER A 142 2.55 -4.00 1.61
CA SER A 142 3.65 -3.03 1.65
C SER A 142 4.24 -2.81 0.24
N VAL A 143 4.49 -3.89 -0.49
CA VAL A 143 5.07 -3.86 -1.84
C VAL A 143 4.05 -3.39 -2.89
N TYR A 144 2.81 -3.86 -2.79
CA TYR A 144 1.72 -3.60 -3.74
C TYR A 144 0.52 -2.96 -3.04
N PRO A 145 0.54 -1.64 -2.77
CA PRO A 145 -0.43 -0.98 -1.90
C PRO A 145 -1.82 -0.76 -2.51
N ASP A 146 -2.02 -1.01 -3.81
CA ASP A 146 -3.36 -0.99 -4.41
C ASP A 146 -4.21 -2.11 -3.78
N VAL A 147 -5.35 -1.75 -3.20
CA VAL A 147 -6.29 -2.68 -2.56
C VAL A 147 -6.75 -3.79 -3.52
N ARG A 148 -6.84 -3.49 -4.82
CA ARG A 148 -7.22 -4.49 -5.83
C ARG A 148 -6.14 -5.55 -6.03
N ASP A 149 -4.89 -5.22 -5.73
CA ASP A 149 -3.78 -6.16 -5.78
C ASP A 149 -3.72 -6.96 -4.46
N TRP A 150 -3.42 -6.30 -3.33
CA TRP A 150 -3.12 -7.03 -2.10
C TRP A 150 -4.35 -7.71 -1.47
N PHE A 151 -5.56 -7.14 -1.58
CA PHE A 151 -6.73 -7.80 -1.02
C PHE A 151 -7.22 -8.95 -1.89
N SER A 152 -6.92 -8.93 -3.19
CA SER A 152 -7.15 -10.09 -4.06
C SER A 152 -6.18 -11.25 -3.76
N PHE A 153 -4.95 -10.94 -3.30
CA PHE A 153 -4.00 -11.92 -2.79
C PHE A 153 -4.54 -12.58 -1.50
N VAL A 154 -4.99 -11.80 -0.52
CA VAL A 154 -5.68 -12.30 0.69
C VAL A 154 -6.89 -13.18 0.31
N SER A 155 -7.72 -12.71 -0.61
CA SER A 155 -8.88 -13.46 -1.11
C SER A 155 -8.51 -14.78 -1.82
N CYS A 156 -7.34 -14.84 -2.45
CA CYS A 156 -6.83 -16.09 -3.01
C CYS A 156 -6.41 -17.05 -1.90
N LEU A 157 -5.62 -16.58 -0.93
CA LEU A 157 -5.14 -17.37 0.21
C LEU A 157 -6.29 -18.04 0.96
N ASN A 158 -7.38 -17.32 1.19
CA ASN A 158 -8.57 -17.82 1.89
C ASN A 158 -9.20 -19.09 1.30
N ARG A 159 -8.97 -19.39 0.02
CA ARG A 159 -9.54 -20.57 -0.66
C ARG A 159 -9.01 -21.88 -0.11
N LYS A 160 -7.76 -21.88 0.34
CA LYS A 160 -7.11 -22.98 1.04
C LYS A 160 -6.46 -22.41 2.29
N PHE A 161 -7.26 -21.82 3.18
CA PHE A 161 -6.77 -21.14 4.38
C PHE A 161 -5.87 -22.06 5.26
N TRP A 162 -6.06 -23.38 5.17
CA TRP A 162 -5.17 -24.37 5.81
C TRP A 162 -3.74 -24.39 5.25
N GLN A 163 -3.50 -23.95 4.01
CA GLN A 163 -2.16 -23.81 3.39
C GLN A 163 -1.55 -22.41 3.55
N ILE A 164 -2.25 -21.45 4.14
CA ILE A 164 -1.67 -20.12 4.43
C ILE A 164 -0.36 -20.27 5.21
N GLY A 165 0.66 -19.52 4.79
CA GLY A 165 2.03 -19.61 5.27
C GLY A 165 2.92 -20.58 4.47
N GLU A 166 2.37 -21.40 3.57
CA GLU A 166 3.19 -22.19 2.65
C GLU A 166 3.65 -21.31 1.48
N ASP A 167 4.97 -21.13 1.31
CA ASP A 167 5.54 -20.22 0.30
C ASP A 167 5.04 -20.51 -1.12
N GLY A 168 4.98 -21.78 -1.51
CA GLY A 168 4.50 -22.15 -2.85
C GLY A 168 3.02 -21.79 -3.10
N TYR A 169 2.18 -21.82 -2.05
CA TYR A 169 0.78 -21.42 -2.19
C TYR A 169 0.62 -19.90 -2.19
N ALA A 170 1.44 -19.19 -1.41
CA ALA A 170 1.48 -17.74 -1.44
C ALA A 170 2.00 -17.23 -2.80
N GLU A 171 3.08 -17.80 -3.33
CA GLU A 171 3.59 -17.49 -4.67
C GLU A 171 2.53 -17.74 -5.75
N GLU A 172 1.85 -18.90 -5.71
CA GLU A 172 0.72 -19.20 -6.60
C GLU A 172 -0.33 -18.07 -6.53
N CYS A 173 -0.74 -17.67 -5.32
CA CYS A 173 -1.71 -16.59 -5.16
C CYS A 173 -1.21 -15.21 -5.61
N GLY A 174 0.08 -14.93 -5.52
CA GLY A 174 0.71 -13.73 -6.07
C GLY A 174 0.58 -13.66 -7.60
N GLU A 175 0.71 -14.80 -8.30
CA GLU A 175 0.55 -14.86 -9.76
C GLU A 175 -0.89 -14.62 -10.23
N TYR A 176 -1.88 -14.85 -9.38
CA TYR A 176 -3.30 -14.68 -9.68
C TYR A 176 -3.89 -13.40 -9.06
N CYS A 177 -3.14 -12.50 -8.44
CA CYS A 177 -3.74 -11.28 -7.87
C CYS A 177 -4.04 -10.22 -8.96
N GLY A 178 -4.74 -9.14 -8.59
CA GLY A 178 -4.98 -7.95 -9.43
C GLY A 178 -6.38 -7.85 -10.06
N ASN A 179 -7.27 -8.82 -9.79
CA ASN A 179 -8.65 -8.77 -10.25
C ASN A 179 -9.65 -9.05 -9.12
N MET A 180 -9.85 -8.07 -8.25
CA MET A 180 -10.93 -8.10 -7.25
C MET A 180 -12.29 -8.14 -7.96
N GLN A 181 -12.95 -9.30 -7.91
CA GLN A 181 -14.29 -9.54 -8.45
C GLN A 181 -15.19 -10.10 -7.36
N PRO A 182 -16.50 -9.81 -7.35
CA PRO A 182 -17.42 -10.24 -6.27
C PRO A 182 -17.49 -11.76 -6.06
N GLU A 183 -17.15 -12.58 -7.06
CA GLU A 183 -17.34 -14.04 -7.05
C GLU A 183 -16.26 -14.81 -7.86
N ALA A 184 -15.06 -14.25 -8.06
CA ALA A 184 -14.09 -14.89 -8.97
C ALA A 184 -13.63 -16.27 -8.48
N ARG A 185 -13.88 -17.32 -9.26
CA ARG A 185 -13.14 -18.59 -9.14
C ARG A 185 -11.73 -18.39 -9.70
N ILE A 186 -10.77 -19.28 -9.37
CA ILE A 186 -9.35 -19.13 -9.81
C ILE A 186 -9.29 -19.11 -11.33
N SER A 187 -10.15 -19.90 -11.99
CA SER A 187 -10.31 -19.93 -13.44
C SER A 187 -10.73 -18.59 -14.07
N ASP A 188 -11.35 -17.73 -13.26
CA ASP A 188 -11.94 -16.46 -13.71
C ASP A 188 -10.98 -15.31 -13.42
N VAL A 189 -9.93 -15.57 -12.63
CA VAL A 189 -8.84 -14.62 -12.42
C VAL A 189 -7.86 -14.74 -13.56
N LYS A 190 -7.85 -13.72 -14.43
CA LYS A 190 -6.79 -13.57 -15.42
C LYS A 190 -5.45 -13.51 -14.68
N LYS A 191 -4.40 -14.14 -15.22
CA LYS A 191 -3.02 -13.99 -14.73
C LYS A 191 -2.59 -12.52 -14.91
N THR A 192 -2.95 -11.70 -13.92
CA THR A 192 -2.62 -10.28 -13.79
C THR A 192 -1.67 -10.03 -12.63
N GLY A 193 -1.09 -11.12 -12.11
CA GLY A 193 -0.40 -11.17 -10.84
C GLY A 193 0.84 -10.29 -10.74
N LYS A 194 1.41 -10.32 -9.55
CA LYS A 194 2.62 -9.60 -9.22
C LYS A 194 3.78 -10.56 -9.05
N ASP A 195 4.98 -10.01 -9.18
CA ASP A 195 6.19 -10.71 -8.80
C ASP A 195 6.15 -11.00 -7.29
N TYR A 196 6.41 -12.24 -6.91
CA TYR A 196 6.40 -12.64 -5.51
C TYR A 196 7.77 -12.46 -4.85
N GLU A 197 8.84 -12.31 -5.63
CA GLU A 197 10.20 -12.18 -5.10
C GLU A 197 10.36 -11.00 -4.11
N PRO A 198 9.79 -9.80 -4.34
CA PRO A 198 9.86 -8.73 -3.35
C PRO A 198 9.16 -9.05 -2.02
N ILE A 199 8.17 -9.96 -2.02
CA ILE A 199 7.52 -10.44 -0.81
C ILE A 199 8.45 -11.40 -0.08
N SER A 200 9.08 -12.34 -0.80
CA SER A 200 10.12 -13.22 -0.26
C SER A 200 11.26 -12.42 0.39
N ASP A 201 11.72 -11.34 -0.24
CA ASP A 201 12.73 -10.43 0.32
C ASP A 201 12.25 -9.71 1.60
N CYS A 202 11.00 -9.25 1.62
CA CYS A 202 10.40 -8.65 2.81
C CYS A 202 10.33 -9.65 3.99
N ILE A 203 10.05 -10.92 3.72
CA ILE A 203 10.05 -11.97 4.75
C ILE A 203 11.49 -12.28 5.20
N ALA A 204 12.40 -12.51 4.26
CA ALA A 204 13.77 -12.94 4.53
C ALA A 204 14.61 -11.87 5.25
N SER A 205 14.36 -10.59 4.99
CA SER A 205 15.03 -9.46 5.64
C SER A 205 14.57 -9.23 7.10
N GLY A 206 13.44 -9.81 7.51
CA GLY A 206 12.83 -9.59 8.81
C GLY A 206 11.82 -8.44 8.85
N GLU A 207 11.65 -7.70 7.75
CA GLU A 207 10.64 -6.64 7.62
C GLU A 207 9.22 -7.18 7.86
N GLY A 208 8.90 -8.36 7.32
CA GLY A 208 7.60 -9.00 7.56
C GLY A 208 7.31 -9.25 9.03
N GLY A 209 8.33 -9.57 9.84
CA GLY A 209 8.19 -9.68 11.29
C GLY A 209 7.97 -8.33 11.98
N GLU A 210 8.60 -7.25 11.49
CA GLU A 210 8.36 -5.90 11.99
C GLU A 210 6.93 -5.44 11.70
N LEU A 211 6.46 -5.64 10.46
CA LEU A 211 5.10 -5.36 10.04
C LEU A 211 4.08 -6.13 10.89
N LEU A 212 4.32 -7.43 11.11
CA LEU A 212 3.42 -8.26 11.93
C LEU A 212 3.33 -7.73 13.37
N ARG A 213 4.46 -7.45 14.03
CA ARG A 213 4.45 -6.91 15.40
C ARG A 213 3.78 -5.54 15.47
N ALA A 214 3.94 -4.69 14.46
CA ALA A 214 3.25 -3.41 14.39
C ALA A 214 1.72 -3.60 14.23
N SER A 215 1.31 -4.56 13.40
CA SER A 215 -0.09 -4.92 13.21
C SER A 215 -0.74 -5.45 14.49
N ILE A 216 -0.06 -6.35 15.22
CA ILE A 216 -0.54 -6.90 16.50
C ILE A 216 -0.75 -5.78 17.53
N ARG A 217 0.24 -4.90 17.72
CA ARG A 217 0.11 -3.76 18.64
C ARG A 217 -1.03 -2.82 18.27
N LYS A 218 -1.27 -2.64 16.97
CA LYS A 218 -2.41 -1.87 16.50
C LYS A 218 -3.71 -2.56 16.87
N THR A 219 -3.86 -3.85 16.58
CA THR A 219 -5.02 -4.65 17.00
C THR A 219 -5.27 -4.56 18.51
N GLU A 220 -4.23 -4.66 19.34
CA GLU A 220 -4.30 -4.49 20.80
C GLU A 220 -4.82 -3.10 21.20
N SER A 221 -4.34 -2.03 20.55
CA SER A 221 -4.78 -0.66 20.84
C SER A 221 -6.25 -0.38 20.51
N TRP A 222 -6.86 -1.22 19.66
CA TRP A 222 -8.30 -1.18 19.38
C TRP A 222 -9.11 -2.05 20.35
N GLY A 223 -8.46 -2.74 21.29
CA GLY A 223 -9.11 -3.62 22.25
C GLY A 223 -9.73 -4.87 21.63
N VAL A 224 -9.28 -5.26 20.43
CA VAL A 224 -9.84 -6.41 19.71
C VAL A 224 -9.16 -7.69 20.15
N ASN A 225 -9.96 -8.69 20.51
CA ASN A 225 -9.48 -10.02 20.91
C ASN A 225 -10.17 -11.18 20.17
N LYS A 226 -11.05 -10.86 19.21
CA LYS A 226 -11.72 -11.84 18.34
C LYS A 226 -11.34 -11.61 16.89
N SER A 227 -11.05 -12.69 16.18
CA SER A 227 -10.89 -12.63 14.73
C SER A 227 -12.18 -12.17 14.08
N CYS A 228 -12.08 -11.67 12.85
CA CYS A 228 -13.21 -11.25 12.06
C CYS A 228 -14.06 -10.17 12.76
N THR A 229 -13.38 -9.24 13.41
CA THR A 229 -13.97 -8.01 13.97
C THR A 229 -13.86 -6.90 12.94
N MET A 230 -14.98 -6.26 12.61
CA MET A 230 -15.04 -5.24 11.55
C MET A 230 -15.39 -3.88 12.14
N PHE A 231 -14.66 -2.86 11.72
CA PHE A 231 -14.93 -1.47 12.04
C PHE A 231 -15.22 -0.67 10.77
N ILE A 232 -16.24 0.19 10.82
CA ILE A 232 -16.55 1.15 9.77
C ILE A 232 -16.55 2.54 10.41
N ASN A 233 -15.82 3.48 9.81
CA ASN A 233 -15.66 4.84 10.33
C ASN A 233 -15.24 4.87 11.81
N ASN A 234 -14.28 4.00 12.17
CA ASN A 234 -13.75 3.81 13.52
C ASN A 234 -14.78 3.36 14.58
N LYS A 235 -15.93 2.83 14.17
CA LYS A 235 -16.94 2.25 15.07
C LYS A 235 -17.03 0.76 14.84
N LEU A 236 -17.11 0.00 15.93
CA LEU A 236 -17.35 -1.44 15.86
C LEU A 236 -18.65 -1.65 15.10
N ARG A 237 -18.60 -2.46 14.05
CA ARG A 237 -19.75 -2.68 13.18
C ARG A 237 -20.37 -4.06 13.32
N CYS A 238 -19.54 -5.09 13.41
CA CYS A 238 -19.98 -6.47 13.43
C CYS A 238 -18.78 -7.36 13.81
N ILE A 239 -19.05 -8.56 14.30
CA ILE A 239 -18.06 -9.60 14.62
C ILE A 239 -18.57 -10.92 14.07
N HIS A 240 -17.72 -11.74 13.44
CA HIS A 240 -18.03 -13.14 13.18
C HIS A 240 -17.17 -14.05 14.06
N ASP A 241 -17.82 -14.87 14.87
CA ASP A 241 -17.17 -15.76 15.84
C ASP A 241 -18.04 -17.01 16.01
N GLY A 242 -17.99 -17.90 15.02
CA GLY A 242 -18.94 -19.00 14.76
C GLY A 242 -20.30 -18.55 14.23
N GLU A 243 -20.76 -17.36 14.65
CA GLU A 243 -21.98 -16.68 14.21
C GLU A 243 -21.74 -15.17 14.17
N TRP A 244 -22.62 -14.44 13.46
CA TRP A 244 -22.64 -12.97 13.44
C TRP A 244 -23.10 -12.40 14.78
N LYS A 245 -22.29 -11.51 15.36
CA LYS A 245 -22.51 -10.86 16.67
C LYS A 245 -22.27 -9.37 16.55
N ASP A 246 -23.02 -8.59 17.34
CA ASP A 246 -22.89 -7.13 17.39
C ASP A 246 -23.03 -6.45 16.02
N CYS A 247 -23.90 -7.01 15.16
CA CYS A 247 -24.13 -6.57 13.77
C CYS A 247 -25.41 -5.75 13.66
N ASP A 248 -25.54 -4.73 14.51
CA ASP A 248 -26.66 -3.78 14.43
C ASP A 248 -26.70 -3.15 13.02
N GLY A 249 -27.87 -3.20 12.37
CA GLY A 249 -28.01 -2.81 10.97
C GLY A 249 -27.86 -3.97 9.97
N GLY A 250 -27.60 -5.20 10.41
CA GLY A 250 -27.52 -6.39 9.56
C GLY A 250 -26.09 -6.82 9.23
N HIS A 251 -25.95 -7.89 8.46
CA HIS A 251 -24.67 -8.54 8.14
C HIS A 251 -24.57 -8.98 6.67
N LYS A 252 -25.46 -8.47 5.81
CA LYS A 252 -25.38 -8.70 4.36
C LYS A 252 -24.49 -7.64 3.72
N VAL A 253 -24.01 -7.91 2.50
CA VAL A 253 -23.19 -6.96 1.72
C VAL A 253 -23.85 -5.58 1.67
N ASP A 254 -25.14 -5.51 1.31
CA ASP A 254 -25.88 -4.24 1.22
C ASP A 254 -25.97 -3.48 2.55
N ASP A 255 -25.92 -4.17 3.68
CA ASP A 255 -25.93 -3.53 5.00
C ASP A 255 -24.62 -2.78 5.24
N PHE A 256 -23.49 -3.42 4.96
CA PHE A 256 -22.18 -2.77 5.11
C PHE A 256 -21.97 -1.66 4.07
N VAL A 257 -22.43 -1.84 2.83
CA VAL A 257 -22.38 -0.81 1.79
C VAL A 257 -23.14 0.44 2.25
N ARG A 258 -24.39 0.27 2.71
CA ARG A 258 -25.21 1.36 3.23
C ARG A 258 -24.48 2.11 4.35
N ASP A 259 -23.92 1.41 5.32
CA ASP A 259 -23.30 2.06 6.49
C ASP A 259 -21.99 2.79 6.13
N ILE A 260 -21.25 2.33 5.10
CA ILE A 260 -20.12 3.05 4.53
C ILE A 260 -20.59 4.33 3.82
N GLU A 261 -21.63 4.22 2.98
CA GLU A 261 -22.15 5.35 2.21
C GLU A 261 -22.79 6.43 3.09
N GLU A 262 -23.49 6.04 4.16
CA GLU A 262 -24.04 6.96 5.17
C GLU A 262 -22.95 7.65 6.00
N ALA A 263 -21.79 7.00 6.17
CA ALA A 263 -20.67 7.56 6.91
C ALA A 263 -19.84 8.57 6.11
N TYR A 264 -19.95 8.57 4.77
CA TYR A 264 -19.27 9.51 3.89
C TYR A 264 -19.99 10.84 3.86
#